data_AF-I7LUU3-F1
#
_entry.id   AF-I7LUU3-F1
#
_cell.length_a   1.000
_cell.length_b   1.000
_cell.length_c   1.000
_cell.angle_alpha   90.00
_cell.angle_beta   90.00
_cell.angle_gamma   90.00
#
_symmetry.space_group_name_H-M   'P 1'
#
loop_
_entity.id
_entity.type
_entity.pdbx_description
1 polymer ?
#
loop_
_entity_poly.entity_id
_entity_poly.type
_entity_poly.pdbx_seq_one_letter_code
_entity_poly.pdbx_strand_id
1 'polypeptide(L)'
;MISTQSLSPIPTQYNLLDMFLEIVNSSQDSLSMSQESEDYPQNEIKIEAVENYSKVKKSNIIKNILKSFQRYIENTSSIEQEELCLAFKKRYDFSQLKKLVTRNFKTFGKRWNMKLKHLIDQCSYKELFQYYLEYKSCEWLNSSKVQNKEDHKVVINFIVQALKNPEYRNEIKFYKKIKSITSDL
;
A
#
# COMPACT_ATOMS: atom_id res chain seq x y z
N MET A 1 48.53 -11.78 -37.73
CA MET A 1 47.08 -11.62 -38.01
C MET A 1 46.33 -12.18 -36.82
N ILE A 2 45.77 -11.33 -35.96
CA ILE A 2 44.95 -11.75 -34.81
C ILE A 2 43.63 -10.99 -34.94
N SER A 3 42.56 -11.72 -35.27
CA SER A 3 41.19 -11.18 -35.36
C SER A 3 40.66 -10.89 -33.95
N THR A 4 40.37 -9.62 -33.68
CA THR A 4 39.61 -9.19 -32.51
C THR A 4 38.11 -9.38 -32.79
N GLN A 5 37.47 -10.30 -32.06
CA GLN A 5 36.02 -10.46 -32.07
C GLN A 5 35.36 -9.30 -31.31
N SER A 6 34.40 -8.65 -31.95
CA SER A 6 33.55 -7.60 -31.37
C SER A 6 32.47 -8.24 -30.48
N LEU A 7 32.44 -7.86 -29.20
CA LEU A 7 31.35 -8.18 -28.28
C LEU A 7 30.10 -7.37 -28.67
N SER A 8 28.98 -8.06 -28.88
CA SER A 8 27.66 -7.47 -29.06
C SER A 8 27.14 -6.89 -27.73
N PRO A 9 26.40 -5.77 -27.76
CA PRO A 9 25.83 -5.19 -26.54
C PRO A 9 24.67 -6.05 -26.04
N ILE A 10 24.72 -6.39 -24.75
CA ILE A 10 23.66 -7.07 -24.00
C ILE A 10 22.44 -6.14 -23.95
N PRO A 11 21.21 -6.63 -24.21
CA PRO A 11 20.00 -5.80 -24.14
C PRO A 11 19.78 -5.26 -22.73
N THR A 12 19.62 -3.95 -22.65
CA THR A 12 19.44 -3.15 -21.43
C THR A 12 18.28 -3.69 -20.59
N GLN A 13 18.53 -3.91 -19.29
CA GLN A 13 17.48 -4.09 -18.29
C GLN A 13 16.56 -2.87 -18.32
N TYR A 14 15.24 -3.11 -18.41
CA TYR A 14 14.24 -2.05 -18.33
C TYR A 14 14.41 -1.27 -17.02
N ASN A 15 14.74 0.01 -17.17
CA ASN A 15 14.96 0.92 -16.06
C ASN A 15 13.60 1.22 -15.41
N LEU A 16 13.40 0.75 -14.17
CA LEU A 16 12.18 0.99 -13.37
C LEU A 16 11.85 2.49 -13.26
N LEU A 17 12.85 3.36 -13.38
CA LEU A 17 12.69 4.81 -13.37
C LEU A 17 11.97 5.32 -14.63
N ASP A 18 12.24 4.71 -15.79
CA ASP A 18 11.60 5.08 -17.06
C ASP A 18 10.14 4.63 -17.07
N MET A 19 9.85 3.47 -16.46
CA MET A 19 8.47 2.98 -16.25
C MET A 19 7.68 3.90 -15.29
N PHE A 20 8.35 4.46 -14.26
CA PHE A 20 7.74 5.42 -13.34
C PHE A 20 7.46 6.78 -14.00
N LEU A 21 8.35 7.26 -14.88
CA LEU A 21 8.18 8.52 -15.60
C LEU A 21 7.06 8.46 -16.64
N GLU A 22 6.91 7.32 -17.31
CA GLU A 22 5.86 7.10 -18.31
C GLU A 22 4.46 7.15 -17.66
N ILE A 23 4.29 6.57 -16.46
CA ILE A 23 3.04 6.60 -15.70
C ILE A 23 2.69 8.03 -15.22
N VAL A 24 3.70 8.80 -14.81
CA VAL A 24 3.49 10.17 -14.32
C VAL A 24 3.14 11.12 -15.47
N ASN A 25 3.78 10.99 -16.63
CA ASN A 25 3.49 11.82 -17.80
C ASN A 25 2.15 11.47 -18.45
N SER A 26 1.71 10.21 -18.38
CA SER A 26 0.39 9.78 -18.87
C SER A 26 -0.78 10.42 -18.10
N SER A 27 -0.53 11.02 -16.93
CA SER A 27 -1.55 11.58 -16.04
C SER A 27 -1.71 13.11 -16.15
N GLN A 28 -0.94 13.80 -17.00
CA GLN A 28 -0.96 15.27 -17.08
C GLN A 28 -1.57 15.86 -18.36
N ASP A 29 -1.77 15.07 -19.41
CA ASP A 29 -2.34 15.55 -20.67
C ASP A 29 -3.76 15.02 -20.93
N SER A 30 -4.75 15.58 -20.24
CA SER A 30 -6.12 15.67 -20.78
C SER A 30 -7.00 16.59 -19.91
N LEU A 31 -6.94 17.89 -20.20
CA LEU A 31 -7.97 18.82 -19.73
C LEU A 31 -8.37 19.79 -20.85
N SER A 32 -9.28 19.34 -21.72
CA SER A 32 -10.19 20.23 -22.45
C SER A 32 -11.37 19.46 -23.09
N MET A 33 -12.58 19.80 -22.63
CA MET A 33 -13.89 19.66 -23.28
C MET A 33 -14.28 18.31 -23.92
N SER A 34 -15.21 17.59 -23.28
CA SER A 34 -16.65 17.59 -23.62
C SER A 34 -17.39 16.65 -22.66
N GLN A 35 -18.56 17.08 -22.17
CA GLN A 35 -19.47 16.27 -21.37
C GLN A 35 -20.11 15.20 -22.26
N GLU A 36 -19.85 13.90 -21.99
CA GLU A 36 -20.84 12.81 -22.00
C GLU A 36 -20.16 11.46 -21.68
N SER A 37 -20.62 10.83 -20.60
CA SER A 37 -20.55 9.39 -20.26
C SER A 37 -19.21 8.63 -20.29
N GLU A 38 -18.53 8.54 -19.13
CA GLU A 38 -17.65 7.40 -18.77
C GLU A 38 -17.70 7.09 -17.26
N ASP A 39 -18.84 6.63 -16.73
CA ASP A 39 -18.98 6.21 -15.31
C ASP A 39 -19.05 4.67 -15.14
N TYR A 40 -18.82 3.91 -16.21
CA TYR A 40 -19.16 2.48 -16.24
C TYR A 40 -18.04 1.47 -15.84
N PRO A 41 -16.71 1.74 -15.95
CA PRO A 41 -15.71 0.75 -15.51
C PRO A 41 -15.23 0.92 -14.05
N GLN A 42 -15.19 2.14 -13.52
CA GLN A 42 -14.61 2.41 -12.19
C GLN A 42 -15.55 1.96 -11.05
N ASN A 43 -16.87 2.01 -11.29
CA ASN A 43 -17.90 1.69 -10.31
C ASN A 43 -18.02 0.18 -10.08
N GLU A 44 -17.88 -0.64 -11.12
CA GLU A 44 -17.90 -2.11 -10.99
C GLU A 44 -16.70 -2.64 -10.19
N ILE A 45 -15.49 -2.14 -10.48
CA ILE A 45 -14.27 -2.49 -9.72
C ILE A 45 -14.42 -2.11 -8.25
N LYS A 46 -15.04 -0.96 -7.97
CA LYS A 46 -15.35 -0.51 -6.60
C LYS A 46 -16.26 -1.49 -5.89
N ILE A 47 -17.37 -1.86 -6.53
CA ILE A 47 -18.38 -2.76 -5.97
C ILE A 47 -17.75 -4.12 -5.66
N GLU A 48 -17.02 -4.71 -6.61
CA GLU A 48 -16.40 -6.03 -6.41
C GLU A 48 -15.38 -6.02 -5.25
N ALA A 49 -14.50 -5.01 -5.20
CA ALA A 49 -13.49 -4.90 -4.14
C ALA A 49 -14.14 -4.74 -2.76
N VAL A 50 -15.19 -3.92 -2.65
CA VAL A 50 -15.93 -3.72 -1.39
C VAL A 50 -16.68 -4.98 -0.99
N GLU A 51 -17.34 -5.65 -1.94
CA GLU A 51 -18.06 -6.88 -1.67
C GLU A 51 -17.14 -8.00 -1.18
N ASN A 52 -16.05 -8.26 -1.89
CA ASN A 52 -15.07 -9.27 -1.52
C ASN A 52 -14.44 -8.93 -0.16
N TYR A 53 -14.10 -7.67 0.06
CA TYR A 53 -13.66 -7.22 1.37
C TYR A 53 -14.71 -7.47 2.45
N SER A 54 -15.99 -7.16 2.22
CA SER A 54 -17.06 -7.30 3.22
C SER A 54 -17.22 -8.74 3.71
N LYS A 55 -17.07 -9.73 2.82
CA LYS A 55 -17.22 -11.18 3.08
C LYS A 55 -16.11 -11.75 3.98
N VAL A 56 -14.92 -11.14 4.00
CA VAL A 56 -13.77 -11.63 4.78
C VAL A 56 -13.92 -11.37 6.28
N LYS A 57 -13.61 -12.37 7.12
CA LYS A 57 -13.44 -12.20 8.57
C LYS A 57 -12.10 -11.50 8.85
N LYS A 58 -12.12 -10.16 8.82
CA LYS A 58 -10.94 -9.28 8.93
C LYS A 58 -10.25 -9.29 10.30
N SER A 59 -10.85 -9.95 11.29
CA SER A 59 -10.32 -10.09 12.65
C SER A 59 -8.91 -10.65 12.58
N ASN A 60 -7.92 -9.83 12.93
CA ASN A 60 -6.47 -10.09 12.89
C ASN A 60 -5.76 -9.93 11.53
N ILE A 61 -6.45 -9.91 10.39
CA ILE A 61 -5.79 -9.75 9.08
C ILE A 61 -5.13 -8.39 8.95
N ILE A 62 -5.87 -7.30 9.23
CA ILE A 62 -5.32 -5.93 9.19
C ILE A 62 -4.15 -5.79 10.17
N LYS A 63 -4.26 -6.39 11.36
CA LYS A 63 -3.17 -6.42 12.35
C LYS A 63 -1.92 -7.09 11.77
N ASN A 64 -2.08 -8.24 11.10
CA ASN A 64 -0.97 -9.00 10.56
C ASN A 64 -0.25 -8.21 9.45
N ILE A 65 -1.02 -7.66 8.50
CA ILE A 65 -0.50 -6.83 7.39
C ILE A 65 0.26 -5.61 7.94
N LEU A 66 -0.32 -4.91 8.91
CA LEU A 66 0.34 -3.73 9.47
C LEU A 66 1.61 -4.08 10.26
N LYS A 67 1.61 -5.22 10.97
CA LYS A 67 2.81 -5.71 11.66
C LYS A 67 3.88 -6.17 10.69
N SER A 68 3.52 -6.81 9.58
CA SER A 68 4.49 -7.25 8.58
C SER A 68 5.12 -6.07 7.87
N PHE A 69 4.35 -5.02 7.57
CA PHE A 69 4.89 -3.75 7.09
C PHE A 69 5.86 -3.12 8.09
N GLN A 70 5.49 -3.03 9.37
CA GLN A 70 6.38 -2.49 10.39
C GLN A 70 7.70 -3.29 10.45
N ARG A 71 7.63 -4.63 10.44
CA ARG A 71 8.82 -5.48 10.43
C ARG A 71 9.66 -5.31 9.18
N TYR A 72 9.03 -5.13 8.02
CA TYR A 72 9.74 -4.86 6.77
C TYR A 72 10.63 -3.63 6.94
N ILE A 73 10.06 -2.49 7.36
CA ILE A 73 10.82 -1.24 7.60
C ILE A 73 11.90 -1.40 8.68
N GLU A 74 11.64 -2.21 9.71
CA GLU A 74 12.62 -2.44 10.78
C GLU A 74 13.85 -3.22 10.31
N ASN A 75 13.69 -4.10 9.31
CA ASN A 75 14.71 -5.06 8.86
C ASN A 75 15.17 -4.84 7.40
N THR A 76 14.77 -3.74 6.75
CA THR A 76 15.21 -3.40 5.40
C THR A 76 16.74 -3.32 5.32
N SER A 77 17.33 -3.99 4.32
CA SER A 77 18.78 -3.99 4.09
C SER A 77 19.28 -2.61 3.64
N SER A 78 20.56 -2.28 3.87
CA SER A 78 21.11 -0.97 3.50
C SER A 78 20.96 -0.64 2.01
N ILE A 79 21.12 -1.64 1.13
CA ILE A 79 20.96 -1.49 -0.33
C ILE A 79 19.51 -1.07 -0.65
N GLU A 80 18.54 -1.79 -0.13
CA GLU A 80 17.11 -1.49 -0.35
C GLU A 80 16.70 -0.15 0.29
N GLN A 81 17.34 0.26 1.40
CA GLN A 81 17.10 1.58 1.99
C GLN A 81 17.48 2.72 1.04
N GLU A 82 18.61 2.60 0.33
CA GLU A 82 19.04 3.60 -0.65
C GLU A 82 18.07 3.70 -1.81
N GLU A 83 17.65 2.55 -2.36
CA GLU A 83 16.65 2.47 -3.44
C GLU A 83 15.33 3.14 -3.04
N LEU A 84 14.82 2.85 -1.83
CA LEU A 84 13.61 3.49 -1.31
C LEU A 84 13.81 5.01 -1.14
N CYS A 85 14.94 5.46 -0.60
CA CYS A 85 15.19 6.90 -0.43
C CYS A 85 15.26 7.66 -1.77
N LEU A 86 15.80 7.03 -2.81
CA LEU A 86 15.79 7.57 -4.17
C LEU A 86 14.37 7.66 -4.72
N ALA A 87 13.57 6.60 -4.56
CA ALA A 87 12.18 6.55 -5.03
C ALA A 87 11.28 7.59 -4.35
N PHE A 88 11.45 7.84 -3.05
CA PHE A 88 10.66 8.83 -2.28
C PHE A 88 11.24 10.26 -2.31
N LYS A 89 11.98 10.60 -3.38
CA LYS A 89 12.50 11.95 -3.68
C LYS A 89 13.28 12.59 -2.52
N LYS A 90 14.03 11.80 -1.75
CA LYS A 90 14.87 12.25 -0.61
C LYS A 90 14.15 13.13 0.43
N ARG A 91 12.81 13.07 0.56
CA ARG A 91 12.09 13.85 1.58
C ARG A 91 12.53 13.51 3.01
N TYR A 92 12.99 12.28 3.21
CA TYR A 92 13.47 11.75 4.47
C TYR A 92 14.64 10.79 4.22
N ASP A 93 15.61 10.77 5.13
CA ASP A 93 16.53 9.64 5.20
C ASP A 93 15.78 8.39 5.74
N PHE A 94 16.31 7.19 5.48
CA PHE A 94 15.61 5.96 5.89
C PHE A 94 15.45 5.85 7.41
N SER A 95 16.42 6.37 8.18
CA SER A 95 16.34 6.39 9.65
C SER A 95 15.16 7.23 10.14
N GLN A 96 14.90 8.37 9.50
CA GLN A 96 13.74 9.21 9.73
C GLN A 96 12.44 8.50 9.34
N LEU A 97 12.39 7.83 8.18
CA LEU A 97 11.22 7.03 7.76
C LEU A 97 10.91 5.94 8.79
N LYS A 98 11.91 5.18 9.21
CA LYS A 98 11.78 4.14 10.25
C LYS A 98 11.24 4.73 11.54
N LYS A 99 11.82 5.85 12.02
CA LYS A 99 11.32 6.56 13.22
C LYS A 99 9.87 7.02 13.06
N LEU A 100 9.50 7.56 11.90
CA LEU A 100 8.15 8.03 11.61
C LEU A 100 7.12 6.89 11.63
N VAL A 101 7.44 5.77 10.98
CA VAL A 101 6.60 4.56 10.97
C VAL A 101 6.45 4.05 12.40
N THR A 102 7.54 3.79 13.10
CA THR A 102 7.50 3.26 14.48
C THR A 102 6.72 4.18 15.42
N ARG A 103 6.93 5.50 15.33
CA ARG A 103 6.19 6.48 16.14
C ARG A 103 4.70 6.44 15.84
N ASN A 104 4.31 6.47 14.57
CA ASN A 104 2.88 6.45 14.19
C ASN A 104 2.18 5.19 14.71
N PHE A 105 2.82 4.02 14.59
CA PHE A 105 2.30 2.77 15.11
C PHE A 105 2.15 2.76 16.64
N LYS A 106 2.91 3.57 17.37
CA LYS A 106 2.76 3.75 18.82
C LYS A 106 1.66 4.76 19.16
N THR A 107 1.58 5.89 18.45
CA THR A 107 0.76 7.05 18.85
C THR A 107 -0.68 7.01 18.36
N PHE A 108 -0.94 6.54 17.13
CA PHE A 108 -2.27 6.71 16.52
C PHE A 108 -3.20 5.54 16.79
N GLY A 109 -4.29 5.77 17.52
CA GLY A 109 -5.39 4.82 17.68
C GLY A 109 -5.05 3.53 18.46
N LYS A 110 -5.98 3.10 19.33
CA LYS A 110 -5.81 1.85 20.08
C LYS A 110 -5.98 0.60 19.20
N ARG A 111 -6.74 0.70 18.10
CA ARG A 111 -7.13 -0.44 17.26
C ARG A 111 -6.44 -0.40 15.90
N TRP A 112 -6.10 -1.57 15.37
CA TRP A 112 -5.43 -1.71 14.08
C TRP A 112 -6.20 -1.08 12.91
N ASN A 113 -7.52 -1.20 12.89
CA ASN A 113 -8.35 -0.57 11.85
C ASN A 113 -8.29 0.97 11.93
N MET A 114 -8.12 1.55 13.13
CA MET A 114 -7.93 3.01 13.27
C MET A 114 -6.55 3.43 12.76
N LYS A 115 -5.51 2.63 13.03
CA LYS A 115 -4.15 2.84 12.49
C LYS A 115 -4.17 2.80 10.97
N LEU A 116 -4.85 1.82 10.38
CA LEU A 116 -5.01 1.71 8.92
C LEU A 116 -5.72 2.94 8.34
N LYS A 117 -6.83 3.38 8.93
CA LYS A 117 -7.55 4.59 8.49
C LYS A 117 -6.64 5.81 8.50
N HIS A 118 -5.93 6.04 9.61
CA HIS A 118 -4.96 7.13 9.72
C HIS A 118 -3.86 7.05 8.65
N LEU A 119 -3.38 5.84 8.37
CA LEU A 119 -2.37 5.60 7.34
C LEU A 119 -2.90 6.01 5.95
N ILE A 120 -4.12 5.64 5.61
CA ILE A 120 -4.77 5.98 4.34
C ILE A 120 -4.97 7.49 4.19
N ASP A 121 -5.39 8.16 5.27
CA ASP A 121 -5.85 9.55 5.21
C ASP A 121 -4.71 10.58 5.21
N GLN A 122 -3.73 10.43 6.10
CA GLN A 122 -2.91 11.57 6.57
C GLN A 122 -1.43 11.19 6.80
N CYS A 123 -0.96 10.12 6.17
CA CYS A 123 0.35 9.59 6.50
C CYS A 123 1.43 10.01 5.51
N SER A 124 2.49 10.65 6.02
CA SER A 124 3.65 11.07 5.23
C SER A 124 4.43 9.90 4.60
N TYR A 125 4.15 8.65 5.01
CA TYR A 125 4.73 7.44 4.45
C TYR A 125 3.70 6.56 3.72
N LYS A 126 2.56 7.13 3.31
CA LYS A 126 1.50 6.42 2.58
C LYS A 126 2.04 5.68 1.34
N GLU A 127 2.87 6.34 0.55
CA GLU A 127 3.47 5.79 -0.67
C GLU A 127 4.41 4.61 -0.36
N LEU A 128 5.17 4.69 0.74
CA LEU A 128 6.01 3.59 1.22
C LEU A 128 5.19 2.36 1.64
N PHE A 129 4.04 2.58 2.27
CA PHE A 129 3.13 1.49 2.58
C PHE A 129 2.48 0.89 1.33
N GLN A 130 2.10 1.72 0.37
CA GLN A 130 1.58 1.24 -0.92
C GLN A 130 2.60 0.36 -1.64
N TYR A 131 3.86 0.83 -1.74
CA TYR A 131 4.96 0.04 -2.29
C TYR A 131 5.10 -1.32 -1.60
N TYR A 132 5.08 -1.35 -0.27
CA TYR A 132 5.15 -2.61 0.47
C TYR A 132 4.00 -3.56 0.10
N LEU A 133 2.77 -3.06 -0.01
CA LEU A 133 1.62 -3.89 -0.36
C LEU A 133 1.72 -4.44 -1.78
N GLU A 134 2.10 -3.61 -2.75
CA GLU A 134 2.15 -3.98 -4.17
C GLU A 134 3.32 -4.94 -4.48
N TYR A 135 4.47 -4.78 -3.82
CA TYR A 135 5.68 -5.51 -4.21
C TYR A 135 6.22 -6.49 -3.16
N LYS A 136 6.01 -6.25 -1.86
CA LYS A 136 6.69 -7.02 -0.78
C LYS A 136 5.74 -7.91 0.01
N SER A 137 4.46 -7.60 0.03
CA SER A 137 3.49 -8.35 0.81
C SER A 137 3.31 -9.80 0.33
N CYS A 138 3.49 -10.07 -0.96
CA CYS A 138 3.40 -11.43 -1.51
C CYS A 138 4.54 -12.31 -1.00
N GLU A 139 5.78 -11.80 -1.03
CA GLU A 139 6.95 -12.46 -0.44
C GLU A 139 6.75 -12.78 1.04
N TRP A 140 6.20 -11.81 1.79
CA TRP A 140 5.83 -12.01 3.19
C TRP A 140 4.75 -13.09 3.37
N LEU A 141 3.67 -13.05 2.59
CA LEU A 141 2.61 -14.05 2.69
C LEU A 141 3.13 -15.45 2.39
N ASN A 142 4.01 -15.59 1.41
CA ASN A 142 4.59 -16.88 1.03
C ASN A 142 5.49 -17.45 2.13
N SER A 143 6.35 -16.62 2.71
CA SER A 143 7.30 -17.02 3.75
C SER A 143 6.71 -17.14 5.17
N SER A 144 5.56 -16.52 5.43
CA SER A 144 4.97 -16.49 6.78
C SER A 144 4.04 -17.69 7.07
N LYS A 145 3.84 -17.92 8.38
CA LYS A 145 2.93 -18.95 8.93
C LYS A 145 1.48 -18.48 9.07
N VAL A 146 1.11 -17.36 8.44
CA VAL A 146 -0.26 -16.84 8.55
C VAL A 146 -1.25 -17.79 7.87
N GLN A 147 -2.38 -18.03 8.52
CA GLN A 147 -3.49 -18.79 7.95
C GLN A 147 -4.32 -17.90 7.03
N ASN A 148 -5.13 -18.51 6.16
CA ASN A 148 -6.04 -17.84 5.23
C ASN A 148 -5.33 -16.79 4.36
N LYS A 149 -4.29 -17.21 3.62
CA LYS A 149 -3.49 -16.32 2.77
C LYS A 149 -4.33 -15.65 1.68
N GLU A 150 -5.34 -16.31 1.15
CA GLU A 150 -6.27 -15.73 0.17
C GLU A 150 -7.08 -14.57 0.77
N ASP A 151 -7.62 -14.72 1.98
CA ASP A 151 -8.29 -13.61 2.68
C ASP A 151 -7.34 -12.42 2.91
N HIS A 152 -6.05 -12.69 3.16
CA HIS A 152 -5.05 -11.62 3.27
C HIS A 152 -4.86 -10.91 1.93
N LYS A 153 -4.77 -11.64 0.80
CA LYS A 153 -4.66 -11.04 -0.54
C LYS A 153 -5.87 -10.18 -0.86
N VAL A 154 -7.10 -10.63 -0.55
CA VAL A 154 -8.33 -9.84 -0.73
C VAL A 154 -8.25 -8.54 0.08
N VAL A 155 -7.83 -8.61 1.34
CA VAL A 155 -7.70 -7.41 2.19
C VAL A 155 -6.56 -6.50 1.71
N ILE A 156 -5.44 -7.04 1.25
CA ILE A 156 -4.33 -6.25 0.69
C ILE A 156 -4.80 -5.50 -0.55
N ASN A 157 -5.45 -6.18 -1.49
CA ASN A 157 -5.98 -5.55 -2.70
C ASN A 157 -6.95 -4.41 -2.35
N PHE A 158 -7.88 -4.66 -1.43
CA PHE A 158 -8.78 -3.61 -0.93
C PHE A 158 -8.03 -2.41 -0.33
N ILE A 159 -6.98 -2.64 0.46
CA ILE A 159 -6.19 -1.55 1.05
C ILE A 159 -5.46 -0.76 -0.03
N VAL A 160 -4.89 -1.41 -1.05
CA VAL A 160 -4.26 -0.72 -2.20
C VAL A 160 -5.29 0.18 -2.89
N GLN A 161 -6.51 -0.30 -3.13
CA GLN A 161 -7.58 0.51 -3.68
C GLN A 161 -7.94 1.69 -2.77
N ALA A 162 -8.00 1.48 -1.45
CA ALA A 162 -8.28 2.56 -0.49
C ALA A 162 -7.15 3.60 -0.37
N LEU A 163 -5.90 3.21 -0.64
CA LEU A 163 -4.78 4.14 -0.72
C LEU A 163 -4.89 5.02 -1.97
N LYS A 164 -5.33 4.47 -3.11
CA LYS A 164 -5.54 5.21 -4.36
C LYS A 164 -6.79 6.09 -4.29
N ASN A 165 -7.87 5.57 -3.71
CA ASN A 165 -9.18 6.20 -3.60
C ASN A 165 -9.62 6.28 -2.13
N PRO A 166 -9.41 7.42 -1.45
CA PRO A 166 -9.73 7.55 -0.03
C PRO A 166 -11.20 7.30 0.35
N GLU A 167 -12.15 7.31 -0.59
CA GLU A 167 -13.56 7.02 -0.30
C GLU A 167 -13.79 5.62 0.28
N TYR A 168 -13.00 4.63 -0.15
CA TYR A 168 -13.10 3.24 0.30
C TYR A 168 -12.76 3.10 1.79
N ARG A 169 -12.08 4.08 2.36
CA ARG A 169 -11.75 4.15 3.79
C ARG A 169 -13.00 4.04 4.67
N ASN A 170 -14.16 4.48 4.20
CA ASN A 170 -15.41 4.42 4.97
C ASN A 170 -15.82 2.97 5.27
N GLU A 171 -15.45 2.02 4.42
CA GLU A 171 -15.70 0.59 4.61
C GLU A 171 -14.83 -0.05 5.71
N ILE A 172 -13.75 0.62 6.13
CA ILE A 172 -12.88 0.14 7.21
C ILE A 172 -13.56 0.44 8.56
N LYS A 173 -14.51 -0.42 8.94
CA LYS A 173 -15.23 -0.33 10.20
C LYS A 173 -14.31 -0.72 11.36
N PHE A 174 -14.51 -0.09 12.52
CA PHE A 174 -13.90 -0.51 13.77
C PHE A 174 -14.98 -0.56 14.84
N TYR A 175 -14.90 -1.58 15.68
CA TYR A 175 -15.86 -1.75 16.77
C TYR A 175 -15.86 -0.51 17.68
N LYS A 176 -17.02 0.11 17.88
CA LYS A 176 -17.23 1.11 18.92
C LYS A 176 -18.09 0.44 19.99
N LYS A 177 -17.57 0.32 21.22
CA LYS A 177 -18.40 -0.16 22.34
C LYS A 177 -19.42 0.93 22.61
N ILE A 178 -20.69 0.66 22.33
CA ILE A 178 -21.79 1.50 22.77
C ILE A 178 -21.87 1.34 24.28
N LYS A 179 -21.76 2.43 25.04
CA LYS A 179 -22.08 2.40 26.46
C LYS A 179 -23.60 2.29 26.55
N SER A 180 -24.13 1.15 26.95
CA SER A 180 -25.53 1.07 27.35
C SER A 180 -25.69 1.93 28.59
N ILE A 181 -26.51 2.98 28.51
CA ILE A 181 -27.01 3.64 29.70
C ILE A 181 -28.01 2.64 30.28
N THR A 182 -27.60 1.84 31.25
CA THR A 182 -28.56 1.18 32.14
C THR A 182 -29.22 2.29 32.92
N SER A 183 -30.46 2.64 32.54
CA SER A 183 -31.35 3.39 33.41
C SER A 183 -31.77 2.43 34.51
N ASP A 184 -31.12 2.53 35.66
CA ASP A 184 -31.65 1.93 36.89
C ASP A 184 -32.92 2.73 37.23
N LEU A 185 -34.07 2.14 36.95
CA LEU A 185 -35.40 2.54 37.45
C LEU A 185 -35.88 1.46 38.42
#